data_AF-A0A0A9WLU1-F1
#
_entry.id   AF-A0A0A9WLU1-F1
#
_cell.length_a   1.000
_cell.length_b   1.000
_cell.length_c   1.000
_cell.angle_alpha   90.00
_cell.angle_beta   90.00
_cell.angle_gamma   90.00
#
_symmetry.space_group_name_H-M   'P 1'
#
loop_
_entity.id
_entity.type
_entity.pdbx_description
1 polymer ?
#
loop_
_entity_poly.entity_id
_entity_poly.type
_entity_poly.pdbx_seq_one_letter_code
_entity_poly.pdbx_strand_id
1 'polypeptide(L)'
;GTSASQKDNANIALFELLEDLRADIKQSKLALSTQMDGISDDVTEVKANLNKYWESIEQNTVDIQEIKQSVVTVNNAIETINGKCDLADKRVNELEEKVNYMEQLQKANCIEIVGIPQPAEAEDVFQTIGNVFKAIGFAMKVEMISDCYRMRPNQAAGLPVIIIVEFGIPK
;
A
#
# COMPACT_ATOMS: atom_id res chain seq x y z
N GLY A 1 86.95 52.10 -47.30
CA GLY A 1 87.05 50.88 -46.48
C GLY A 1 85.83 50.60 -45.61
N THR A 2 84.67 51.22 -45.85
CA THR A 2 83.48 51.12 -44.98
C THR A 2 82.44 50.07 -45.41
N SER A 3 82.45 49.62 -46.67
CA SER A 3 81.41 48.70 -47.20
C SER A 3 81.61 47.21 -46.85
N ALA A 4 82.85 46.77 -46.59
CA ALA A 4 83.16 45.39 -46.21
C ALA A 4 82.78 45.10 -44.75
N SER A 5 83.13 46.00 -43.83
CA SER A 5 82.79 45.89 -42.40
C SER A 5 81.27 45.97 -42.12
N GLN A 6 80.50 46.70 -42.95
CA GLN A 6 79.04 46.74 -42.84
C GLN A 6 78.35 45.44 -43.29
N LYS A 7 78.90 44.75 -44.31
CA LYS A 7 78.39 43.46 -44.76
C LYS A 7 78.68 42.35 -43.76
N ASP A 8 79.86 42.36 -43.14
CA ASP A 8 80.23 41.37 -42.13
C ASP A 8 79.36 41.52 -40.87
N ASN A 9 79.08 42.74 -40.41
CA ASN A 9 78.15 42.98 -39.30
C ASN A 9 76.70 42.57 -39.63
N ALA A 10 76.24 42.79 -40.87
CA ALA A 10 74.89 42.36 -41.29
C ALA A 10 74.77 40.83 -41.36
N ASN A 11 75.82 40.12 -41.78
CA ASN A 11 75.86 38.67 -41.80
C ASN A 11 75.87 38.09 -40.38
N ILE A 12 76.63 38.68 -39.45
CA ILE A 12 76.65 38.26 -38.03
C ILE A 12 75.25 38.41 -37.41
N ALA A 13 74.59 39.55 -37.61
CA ALA A 13 73.22 39.77 -37.11
C ALA A 13 72.20 38.80 -37.74
N LEU A 14 72.38 38.43 -39.02
CA LEU A 14 71.53 37.43 -39.68
C LEU A 14 71.74 36.03 -39.10
N PHE A 15 72.97 35.66 -38.74
CA PHE A 15 73.27 34.38 -38.09
C PHE A 15 72.68 34.30 -36.68
N GLU A 16 72.78 35.36 -35.88
CA GLU A 16 72.13 35.44 -34.56
C GLU A 16 70.62 35.28 -34.67
N LEU A 17 69.97 35.99 -35.61
CA LEU A 17 68.53 35.85 -35.86
C LEU A 17 68.13 34.42 -36.27
N LEU A 18 68.97 33.75 -37.07
CA LEU A 18 68.74 32.36 -37.48
C LEU A 18 68.89 31.38 -36.31
N GLU A 19 69.83 31.63 -35.39
CA GLU A 19 69.97 30.84 -34.16
C GLU A 19 68.77 31.04 -33.23
N ASP A 20 68.31 32.28 -33.05
CA ASP A 20 67.11 32.61 -32.28
C ASP A 20 65.86 31.95 -32.87
N LEU A 21 65.64 32.06 -34.18
CA LEU A 21 64.53 31.39 -34.87
C LEU A 21 64.60 29.86 -34.71
N ARG A 22 65.80 29.28 -34.75
CA ARG A 22 65.98 27.83 -34.55
C ARG A 22 65.64 27.43 -33.10
N ALA A 23 66.02 28.25 -32.13
CA ALA A 23 65.68 28.04 -30.73
C ALA A 23 64.16 28.13 -30.51
N ASP A 24 63.52 29.15 -31.07
CA ASP A 24 62.07 29.36 -31.01
C ASP A 24 61.29 28.21 -31.65
N ILE A 25 61.72 27.74 -32.83
CA ILE A 25 61.10 26.57 -33.49
C ILE A 25 61.23 25.33 -32.60
N LYS A 26 62.38 25.12 -31.95
CA LYS A 26 62.60 23.97 -31.07
C LYS A 26 61.71 24.07 -29.83
N GLN A 27 61.59 25.25 -29.24
CA GLN A 27 60.73 25.48 -28.07
C GLN A 27 59.25 25.35 -28.41
N SER A 28 58.81 25.94 -29.53
CA SER A 28 57.44 25.82 -30.04
C SER A 28 57.07 24.37 -30.32
N LYS A 29 57.98 23.60 -30.96
CA LYS A 29 57.79 22.17 -31.19
C LYS A 29 57.63 21.40 -29.87
N LEU A 30 58.43 21.71 -28.86
CA LEU A 30 58.32 21.07 -27.55
C LEU A 30 56.98 21.38 -26.88
N ALA A 31 56.58 22.66 -26.89
CA ALA A 31 55.30 23.10 -26.32
C ALA A 31 54.10 22.43 -27.02
N LEU A 32 54.12 22.37 -28.35
CA LEU A 32 53.09 21.67 -29.13
C LEU A 32 53.04 20.17 -28.81
N SER A 33 54.19 19.52 -28.65
CA SER A 33 54.24 18.11 -28.25
C SER A 33 53.58 17.90 -26.89
N THR A 34 53.92 18.71 -25.89
CA THR A 34 53.33 18.62 -24.55
C THR A 34 51.82 18.89 -24.56
N GLN A 35 51.35 19.86 -25.35
CA GLN A 35 49.92 20.09 -25.52
C GLN A 35 49.22 18.91 -26.19
N MET A 36 49.86 18.30 -27.20
CA MET A 36 49.31 17.14 -27.90
C MET A 36 49.23 15.92 -27.00
N ASP A 37 50.22 15.72 -26.13
CA ASP A 37 50.19 14.66 -25.11
C ASP A 37 49.05 14.90 -24.11
N GLY A 38 48.89 16.13 -23.60
CA GLY A 38 47.78 16.48 -22.71
C GLY A 38 46.40 16.28 -23.33
N ILE A 39 46.22 16.67 -24.60
CA ILE A 39 44.98 16.41 -25.34
C ILE A 39 44.73 14.90 -25.50
N SER A 40 45.77 14.11 -25.75
CA SER A 40 45.65 12.65 -25.86
C SER A 40 45.19 12.03 -24.55
N ASP A 41 45.68 12.53 -23.42
CA ASP A 41 45.26 12.09 -22.09
C ASP A 41 43.80 12.45 -21.83
N ASP A 42 43.39 13.70 -22.09
CA ASP A 42 42.01 14.18 -21.95
C ASP A 42 41.03 13.35 -22.81
N VAL A 43 41.41 13.05 -24.06
CA VAL A 43 40.60 12.21 -24.97
C VAL A 43 40.43 10.80 -24.40
N THR A 44 41.48 10.25 -23.79
CA THR A 44 41.44 8.92 -23.17
C THR A 44 40.52 8.91 -21.95
N GLU A 45 40.58 9.95 -21.13
CA GLU A 45 39.71 10.10 -19.96
C GLU A 45 38.24 10.27 -20.37
N VAL A 46 37.97 11.14 -21.34
CA VAL A 46 36.60 11.35 -21.87
C VAL A 46 36.03 10.05 -22.42
N LYS A 47 36.83 9.26 -23.15
CA LYS A 47 36.42 7.96 -23.65
C LYS A 47 36.06 6.98 -22.52
N ALA A 48 36.87 6.95 -21.46
CA ALA A 48 36.60 6.10 -20.30
C ALA A 48 35.30 6.51 -19.57
N ASN A 49 35.06 7.81 -19.41
CA ASN A 49 33.85 8.33 -18.78
C ASN A 49 32.60 8.06 -19.64
N LEU A 50 32.69 8.22 -20.96
CA LEU A 50 31.60 7.88 -21.87
C LEU A 50 31.20 6.41 -21.79
N ASN A 51 32.16 5.50 -21.71
CA ASN A 51 31.88 4.07 -21.53
C ASN A 51 31.13 3.79 -20.22
N LYS A 52 31.56 4.40 -19.12
CA LYS A 52 30.87 4.25 -17.82
C LYS A 52 29.44 4.78 -17.85
N TYR A 53 29.21 5.92 -18.52
CA TYR A 53 27.86 6.45 -18.68
C TYR A 53 27.00 5.55 -19.56
N TRP A 54 27.57 4.97 -20.60
CA TRP A 54 26.86 4.00 -21.44
C TRP A 54 26.41 2.78 -20.64
N GLU A 55 27.33 2.16 -19.88
CA GLU A 55 27.01 1.03 -19.00
C GLU A 55 25.92 1.38 -17.98
N SER A 56 25.99 2.59 -17.40
CA SER A 56 25.00 3.07 -16.43
C SER A 56 23.62 3.27 -17.08
N ILE A 57 23.57 3.79 -18.31
CA ILE A 57 22.32 3.97 -19.07
C ILE A 57 21.72 2.61 -19.43
N GLU A 58 22.55 1.64 -19.82
CA GLU A 58 22.10 0.28 -20.13
C GLU A 58 21.50 -0.39 -18.89
N GLN A 59 22.19 -0.32 -17.75
CA GLN A 59 21.67 -0.86 -16.48
C GLN A 59 20.35 -0.17 -16.07
N ASN A 60 20.29 1.16 -16.12
CA ASN A 60 19.06 1.90 -15.82
C ASN A 60 17.90 1.50 -16.75
N THR A 61 18.19 1.18 -18.01
CA THR A 61 17.18 0.72 -18.97
C THR A 61 16.60 -0.64 -18.54
N VAL A 62 17.47 -1.56 -18.09
CA VAL A 62 17.05 -2.86 -17.54
C VAL A 62 16.21 -2.66 -16.28
N ASP A 63 16.68 -1.87 -15.32
CA ASP A 63 15.99 -1.63 -14.05
C ASP A 63 14.59 -1.02 -14.27
N ILE A 64 14.47 -0.07 -15.21
CA ILE A 64 13.17 0.53 -15.57
C ILE A 64 12.21 -0.52 -16.15
N GLN A 65 12.70 -1.46 -16.97
CA GLN A 65 11.88 -2.54 -17.52
C GLN A 65 11.39 -3.48 -16.42
N GLU A 66 12.26 -3.85 -15.48
CA GLU A 66 11.90 -4.68 -14.33
C GLU A 66 10.86 -4.00 -13.43
N ILE A 67 11.06 -2.72 -13.12
CA ILE A 67 10.09 -1.92 -12.35
C ILE A 67 8.75 -1.89 -13.06
N LYS A 68 8.73 -1.66 -14.38
CA LYS A 68 7.49 -1.66 -15.17
C LYS A 68 6.76 -3.00 -15.08
N GLN A 69 7.49 -4.11 -15.17
CA GLN A 69 6.90 -5.45 -15.05
C GLN A 69 6.37 -5.73 -13.63
N SER A 70 7.08 -5.26 -12.61
CA SER A 70 6.66 -5.35 -11.21
C SER A 70 5.36 -4.57 -10.98
N VAL A 71 5.27 -3.33 -11.47
CA VAL A 71 4.07 -2.49 -11.38
C VAL A 71 2.87 -3.16 -12.03
N VAL A 72 3.03 -3.74 -13.22
CA VAL A 72 1.94 -4.48 -13.89
C VAL A 72 1.48 -5.68 -13.04
N THR A 73 2.41 -6.44 -12.48
CA THR A 73 2.11 -7.58 -11.62
C THR A 73 1.32 -7.17 -10.38
N VAL A 74 1.76 -6.09 -9.71
CA VAL A 74 1.10 -5.57 -8.51
C VAL A 74 -0.30 -5.06 -8.83
N ASN A 75 -0.49 -4.34 -9.94
CA ASN A 75 -1.80 -3.85 -10.35
C ASN A 75 -2.78 -5.01 -10.61
N ASN A 76 -2.35 -6.05 -11.30
CA ASN A 76 -3.18 -7.25 -11.53
C ASN A 76 -3.57 -7.94 -10.21
N ALA A 77 -2.64 -7.99 -9.24
CA ALA A 77 -2.92 -8.54 -7.93
C ALA A 77 -3.94 -7.70 -7.16
N ILE A 78 -3.84 -6.36 -7.22
CA ILE A 78 -4.81 -5.44 -6.62
C ILE A 78 -6.20 -5.62 -7.22
N GLU A 79 -6.32 -5.67 -8.55
CA GLU A 79 -7.60 -5.91 -9.22
C GLU A 79 -8.23 -7.24 -8.80
N THR A 80 -7.41 -8.30 -8.72
CA THR A 80 -7.85 -9.62 -8.28
C THR A 80 -8.36 -9.60 -6.84
N ILE A 81 -7.66 -8.91 -5.94
CA ILE A 81 -8.03 -8.80 -4.53
C ILE A 81 -9.34 -8.00 -4.39
N ASN A 82 -9.46 -6.86 -5.07
CA ASN A 82 -10.67 -6.05 -5.04
C ASN A 82 -11.89 -6.86 -5.52
N GLY A 83 -11.76 -7.63 -6.61
CA GLY A 83 -12.83 -8.50 -7.07
C GLY A 83 -13.23 -9.58 -6.05
N LYS A 84 -12.27 -10.11 -5.27
CA LYS A 84 -12.56 -11.05 -4.18
C LYS A 84 -13.24 -10.38 -2.98
N CYS A 85 -12.84 -9.16 -2.64
CA CYS A 85 -13.48 -8.38 -1.58
C CYS A 85 -14.95 -8.08 -1.94
N ASP A 86 -15.23 -7.63 -3.16
CA ASP A 86 -16.60 -7.36 -3.62
C ASP A 86 -17.50 -8.61 -3.55
N LEU A 87 -16.95 -9.77 -3.90
CA LEU A 87 -17.66 -11.05 -3.80
C LEU A 87 -17.89 -11.46 -2.34
N ALA A 88 -16.90 -11.26 -1.47
CA ALA A 88 -17.03 -11.54 -0.04
C ALA A 88 -18.10 -10.64 0.60
N ASP A 89 -18.10 -9.34 0.31
CA ASP A 89 -19.08 -8.38 0.83
C ASP A 89 -20.49 -8.72 0.39
N LYS A 90 -20.69 -9.08 -0.89
CA LYS A 90 -21.98 -9.59 -1.37
C LYS A 90 -22.42 -10.82 -0.59
N ARG A 91 -21.50 -11.76 -0.33
CA ARG A 91 -21.80 -12.98 0.40
C ARG A 91 -22.13 -12.70 1.87
N VAL A 92 -21.46 -11.74 2.50
CA VAL A 92 -21.77 -11.29 3.85
C VAL A 92 -23.18 -10.72 3.89
N ASN A 93 -23.52 -9.80 2.99
CA ASN A 93 -24.86 -9.21 2.92
C ASN A 93 -25.96 -10.28 2.73
N GLU A 94 -25.75 -11.23 1.81
CA GLU A 94 -26.68 -12.35 1.60
C GLU A 94 -26.87 -13.22 2.86
N LEU A 95 -25.79 -13.43 3.62
CA LEU A 95 -25.85 -14.24 4.84
C LEU A 95 -26.51 -13.48 5.99
N GLU A 96 -26.26 -12.17 6.11
CA GLU A 96 -26.93 -11.31 7.10
C GLU A 96 -28.44 -11.27 6.86
N GLU A 97 -28.88 -11.12 5.60
CA GLU A 97 -30.30 -11.17 5.24
C GLU A 97 -30.93 -12.53 5.60
N LYS A 98 -30.22 -13.63 5.33
CA LYS A 98 -30.69 -14.98 5.67
C LYS A 98 -30.77 -15.21 7.18
N VAL A 99 -29.78 -14.74 7.94
CA VAL A 99 -29.77 -14.85 9.40
C VAL A 99 -30.94 -14.06 9.96
N ASN A 100 -31.13 -12.81 9.55
CA ASN A 100 -32.26 -11.98 9.97
C ASN A 100 -33.60 -12.64 9.63
N TYR A 101 -33.75 -13.20 8.43
CA TYR A 101 -34.94 -13.93 8.04
C TYR A 101 -35.19 -15.17 8.92
N MET A 102 -34.16 -15.97 9.20
CA MET A 102 -34.27 -17.15 10.06
C MET A 102 -34.59 -16.78 11.50
N GLU A 103 -33.98 -15.72 12.05
CA GLU A 103 -34.28 -15.22 13.39
C GLU A 103 -35.73 -14.75 13.50
N GLN A 104 -36.23 -14.02 12.50
CA GLN A 104 -37.64 -13.62 12.45
C GLN A 104 -38.58 -14.83 12.38
N LEU A 105 -38.24 -15.85 11.58
CA LEU A 105 -39.03 -17.09 11.52
C LEU A 105 -39.03 -17.84 12.85
N GLN A 106 -37.88 -17.95 13.53
CA GLN A 106 -37.78 -18.59 14.84
C GLN A 106 -38.59 -17.85 15.90
N LYS A 107 -38.64 -16.51 15.82
CA LYS A 107 -39.39 -15.68 16.76
C LYS A 107 -40.85 -15.46 16.35
N ALA A 108 -41.32 -16.00 15.23
CA ALA A 108 -42.65 -15.71 14.70
C ALA A 108 -43.79 -16.07 15.66
N ASN A 109 -43.60 -17.11 16.49
CA ASN A 109 -44.56 -17.57 17.50
C ASN A 109 -44.13 -17.21 18.93
N CYS A 110 -43.16 -16.31 19.08
CA CYS A 110 -42.65 -15.91 20.38
C CYS A 110 -43.17 -14.52 20.76
N ILE A 111 -43.41 -14.32 22.04
CA ILE A 111 -43.55 -12.98 22.61
C ILE A 111 -42.43 -12.70 23.60
N GLU A 112 -42.03 -11.43 23.66
CA GLU A 112 -41.02 -10.93 24.56
C GLU A 112 -41.69 -10.11 25.67
N ILE A 113 -41.58 -10.55 26.92
CA ILE A 113 -42.11 -9.85 28.10
C ILE A 113 -40.94 -9.14 28.79
N VAL A 114 -40.99 -7.81 28.74
CA VAL A 114 -39.93 -6.93 29.27
C VAL A 114 -40.38 -6.30 30.59
N GLY A 115 -39.44 -6.06 31.50
CA GLY A 115 -39.69 -5.30 32.73
C GLY A 115 -40.21 -6.10 33.91
N ILE A 116 -40.21 -7.44 33.83
CA ILE A 116 -40.55 -8.31 34.96
C ILE A 116 -39.30 -8.50 35.84
N PRO A 117 -39.29 -8.00 37.10
CA PRO A 117 -38.17 -8.15 38.00
C PRO A 117 -37.79 -9.63 38.17
N GLN A 118 -36.49 -9.91 38.26
CA GLN A 118 -36.00 -11.26 38.52
C GLN A 118 -35.99 -11.49 40.04
N PRO A 119 -36.64 -12.55 40.55
CA PRO A 119 -36.58 -12.87 41.97
C PRO A 119 -35.16 -13.28 42.40
N ALA A 120 -34.86 -13.11 43.70
CA ALA A 120 -33.56 -13.50 44.27
C ALA A 120 -33.41 -15.02 44.47
N GLU A 121 -34.52 -15.76 44.45
CA GLU A 121 -34.58 -17.22 44.57
C GLU A 121 -34.98 -17.87 43.23
N ALA A 122 -35.08 -19.20 43.20
CA ALA A 122 -35.49 -19.93 42.00
C ALA A 122 -36.86 -19.44 41.49
N GLU A 123 -36.89 -18.93 40.25
CA GLU A 123 -38.08 -18.40 39.58
C GLU A 123 -38.86 -19.52 38.88
N ASP A 124 -40.16 -19.62 39.16
CA ASP A 124 -41.10 -20.32 38.28
C ASP A 124 -41.56 -19.35 37.18
N VAL A 125 -40.89 -19.44 36.03
CA VAL A 125 -41.15 -18.59 34.86
C VAL A 125 -42.58 -18.81 34.35
N PHE A 126 -43.08 -20.04 34.39
CA PHE A 126 -44.41 -20.39 33.89
C PHE A 126 -45.51 -19.75 34.76
N GLN A 127 -45.38 -19.83 36.08
CA GLN A 127 -46.31 -19.17 37.00
C GLN A 127 -46.27 -17.65 36.87
N THR A 128 -45.08 -17.09 36.68
CA THR A 128 -44.88 -15.65 36.46
C THR A 128 -45.60 -15.18 35.20
N ILE A 129 -45.44 -15.90 34.09
CA ILE A 129 -46.14 -15.64 32.83
C ILE A 129 -47.66 -15.75 33.01
N GLY A 130 -48.15 -16.78 33.72
CA GLY A 130 -49.57 -16.94 34.01
C GLY A 130 -50.18 -15.76 34.76
N ASN A 131 -49.44 -15.19 35.72
CA ASN A 131 -49.84 -13.98 36.44
C ASN A 131 -49.89 -12.75 35.51
N VAL A 132 -48.90 -12.61 34.62
CA VAL A 132 -48.87 -11.52 33.62
C VAL A 132 -50.07 -11.61 32.68
N PHE A 133 -50.34 -12.78 32.09
CA PHE A 133 -51.50 -12.96 31.20
C PHE A 133 -52.83 -12.73 31.90
N LYS A 134 -52.98 -13.21 33.13
CA LYS A 134 -54.18 -12.98 33.93
C LYS A 134 -54.38 -11.48 34.22
N ALA A 135 -53.30 -10.74 34.50
CA ALA A 135 -53.36 -9.30 34.77
C ALA A 135 -53.84 -8.50 33.54
N ILE A 136 -53.52 -8.95 32.32
CA ILE A 136 -54.00 -8.34 31.07
C ILE A 136 -55.34 -8.92 30.58
N GLY A 137 -56.01 -9.77 31.38
CA GLY A 137 -57.32 -10.32 31.07
C GLY A 137 -57.30 -11.49 30.06
N PHE A 138 -56.15 -12.11 29.83
CA PHE A 138 -56.00 -13.26 28.94
C PHE A 138 -55.96 -14.57 29.72
N ALA A 139 -56.92 -15.46 29.46
CA ALA A 139 -56.98 -16.78 30.09
C ALA A 139 -56.08 -17.77 29.34
N MET A 140 -54.84 -17.88 29.78
CA MET A 140 -53.84 -18.78 29.21
C MET A 140 -54.06 -20.24 29.63
N LYS A 141 -54.01 -21.17 28.68
CA LYS A 141 -53.98 -22.62 28.95
C LYS A 141 -52.54 -23.14 28.84
N VAL A 142 -52.22 -24.18 29.60
CA VAL A 142 -50.88 -24.79 29.59
C VAL A 142 -50.55 -25.35 28.21
N GLU A 143 -51.53 -25.93 27.52
CA GLU A 143 -51.32 -26.51 26.19
C GLU A 143 -50.97 -25.48 25.09
N MET A 144 -51.13 -24.18 25.36
CA MET A 144 -50.83 -23.12 24.39
C MET A 144 -49.34 -22.77 24.34
N ILE A 145 -48.58 -23.07 25.41
CA ILE A 145 -47.16 -22.76 25.50
C ILE A 145 -46.35 -23.99 25.08
N SER A 146 -45.41 -23.78 24.16
CA SER A 146 -44.40 -24.76 23.77
C SER A 146 -43.22 -24.72 24.73
N ASP A 147 -42.68 -23.52 24.98
CA ASP A 147 -41.56 -23.30 25.88
C ASP A 147 -41.63 -21.89 26.49
N CYS A 148 -41.01 -21.70 27.65
CA CYS A 148 -40.85 -20.38 28.24
C CYS A 148 -39.60 -20.29 29.11
N TYR A 149 -38.82 -19.22 28.92
CA TYR A 149 -37.56 -19.05 29.62
C TYR A 149 -37.19 -17.57 29.73
N ARG A 150 -36.38 -17.24 30.73
CA ARG A 150 -35.73 -15.93 30.83
C ARG A 150 -34.45 -15.94 30.00
N MET A 151 -34.22 -14.90 29.21
CA MET A 151 -32.96 -14.77 28.46
C MET A 151 -31.76 -14.71 29.42
N ARG A 152 -30.56 -14.96 28.89
CA ARG A 152 -29.35 -14.75 29.70
C ARG A 152 -29.16 -13.26 29.98
N PRO A 153 -28.80 -12.88 31.22
CA PRO A 153 -28.56 -11.49 31.57
C PRO A 153 -27.41 -10.92 30.73
N ASN A 154 -27.65 -9.77 30.10
CA ASN A 154 -26.58 -8.95 29.57
C ASN A 154 -26.03 -8.11 30.73
N GLN A 155 -24.82 -8.42 31.20
CA GLN A 155 -24.23 -7.89 32.44
C GLN A 155 -24.12 -6.35 32.49
N ALA A 156 -24.27 -5.66 31.36
CA ALA A 156 -24.13 -4.20 31.26
C ALA A 156 -25.42 -3.39 31.56
N ALA A 157 -26.62 -4.01 31.59
CA ALA A 157 -27.86 -3.23 31.45
C ALA A 157 -28.53 -2.80 32.77
N GLY A 158 -28.28 -3.44 33.91
CA GLY A 158 -28.97 -3.15 35.18
C GLY A 158 -30.51 -3.28 35.14
N LEU A 159 -31.06 -3.73 34.01
CA LEU A 159 -32.49 -3.89 33.74
C LEU A 159 -32.90 -5.35 33.93
N PRO A 160 -34.18 -5.60 34.30
CA PRO A 160 -34.70 -6.96 34.36
C PRO A 160 -34.61 -7.65 33.00
N VAL A 161 -34.18 -8.90 33.02
CA VAL A 161 -33.95 -9.67 31.78
C VAL A 161 -35.28 -10.06 31.12
N ILE A 162 -35.30 -10.11 29.79
CA ILE A 162 -36.50 -10.42 29.00
C ILE A 162 -36.94 -11.88 29.26
N ILE A 163 -38.25 -12.10 29.41
CA ILE A 163 -38.86 -13.44 29.38
C ILE A 163 -39.37 -13.71 27.97
N ILE A 164 -39.00 -14.86 27.40
CA ILE A 164 -39.49 -15.35 26.13
C ILE A 164 -40.57 -16.39 26.40
N VAL A 165 -41.70 -16.28 25.69
CA VAL A 165 -42.77 -17.27 25.69
C VAL A 165 -43.00 -17.71 24.25
N GLU A 166 -42.76 -18.99 23.97
CA GLU A 166 -43.02 -19.61 22.67
C GLU A 166 -44.38 -20.28 22.69
N PHE A 167 -45.24 -19.91 21.75
CA PHE A 167 -46.55 -20.52 21.57
C PHE A 167 -46.47 -21.73 20.65
N GLY A 168 -47.13 -22.81 21.07
CA GLY A 168 -47.31 -23.97 20.21
C GLY A 168 -48.22 -23.65 19.02
N ILE A 169 -47.93 -24.23 17.87
CA ILE A 169 -48.85 -24.15 16.72
C ILE A 169 -50.12 -24.94 17.09
N PRO A 170 -51.33 -24.36 16.94
CA PRO A 170 -52.57 -25.11 17.13
C PRO A 170 -52.56 -26.32 16.19
N LYS A 171 -52.71 -27.53 16.73
CA LYS A 171 -52.94 -28.73 15.93
C LYS A 171 -54.30 -28.67 15.25
#